data_AF-B9TCA6-F1
#
_entry.id   AF-B9TCA6-F1
#
_cell.length_a   1.000
_cell.length_b   1.000
_cell.length_c   1.000
_cell.angle_alpha   90.00
_cell.angle_beta   90.00
_cell.angle_gamma   90.00
#
_symmetry.space_group_name_H-M   'P 1'
#
loop_
_entity.id
_entity.type
_entity.pdbx_description
1 polymer ?
#
loop_
_entity_poly.entity_id
_entity_poly.type
_entity_poly.pdbx_seq_one_letter_code
_entity_poly.pdbx_strand_id
1 'polypeptide(L)' 'MIQGGGMEPGMKQKSTNAPIKNEADNGLPNKTYTIAMARTPDPHSASSQFFINVADNDFLNFRAPNSQGWGYCVF' A
#
# COMPACT_ATOMS: atom_id res chain seq x y z
N MET A 1 -3.18 8.49 -7.08
CA MET A 1 -3.03 8.51 -5.61
C MET A 1 -1.95 9.52 -5.23
N ILE A 2 -1.83 9.86 -3.95
CA ILE A 2 -0.68 10.61 -3.40
C ILE A 2 -0.03 9.76 -2.32
N GLN A 3 1.30 9.59 -2.34
CA GLN A 3 2.05 8.68 -1.46
C GLN A 3 3.01 9.44 -0.55
N GLY A 4 3.18 8.96 0.69
CA GLY A 4 4.05 9.56 1.69
C GLY A 4 4.46 8.60 2.81
N GLY A 5 4.97 9.15 3.91
CA GLY A 5 5.32 8.38 5.13
C GLY A 5 6.71 7.72 5.13
N GLY A 6 7.49 7.84 4.04
CA GLY A 6 8.80 7.18 3.91
C GLY A 6 10.03 8.10 3.86
N MET A 7 9.86 9.39 3.56
CA MET A 7 10.97 10.30 3.28
C MET A 7 10.86 11.63 4.01
N GLU A 8 12.01 12.20 4.35
CA GLU A 8 12.20 13.59 4.79
C GLU A 8 12.43 14.51 3.57
N PRO A 9 12.34 15.85 3.73
CA PRO A 9 12.78 16.78 2.70
C PRO A 9 14.19 16.46 2.19
N GLY A 10 14.39 16.56 0.87
CA GLY A 10 15.65 16.16 0.24
C GLY A 10 15.76 14.66 -0.08
N MET A 11 14.63 13.94 -0.16
CA MET A 11 14.55 12.53 -0.56
C MET A 11 15.33 11.56 0.36
N LYS A 12 15.49 11.95 1.63
CA LYS A 12 16.18 11.12 2.62
C LYS A 12 15.20 10.11 3.21
N GLN A 13 15.47 8.83 2.98
CA GLN A 13 14.63 7.74 3.49
C GLN A 13 14.76 7.60 5.02
N LYS A 14 13.62 7.49 5.70
CA LYS A 14 13.56 7.24 7.15
C LYS A 14 13.80 5.75 7.42
N SER A 15 14.38 5.44 8.59
CA SER A 15 14.40 4.07 9.08
C SER A 15 12.97 3.58 9.37
N THR A 16 12.73 2.31 9.10
CA THR A 16 11.41 1.68 9.33
C THR A 16 11.58 0.44 10.21
N ASN A 17 10.47 0.01 10.81
CA ASN A 17 10.40 -1.30 11.45
C ASN A 17 10.36 -2.41 10.38
N ALA A 18 10.32 -3.66 10.85
CA ALA A 18 10.17 -4.83 10.00
C ALA A 18 8.89 -4.75 9.13
N PRO A 19 8.91 -5.32 7.91
CA PRO A 19 7.73 -5.37 7.07
C PRO A 19 6.57 -6.16 7.69
N ILE A 20 5.35 -5.85 7.25
CA ILE A 20 4.11 -6.48 7.71
C ILE A 20 3.49 -7.41 6.65
N LYS A 21 2.71 -8.38 7.12
CA LYS A 21 1.84 -9.18 6.24
C LYS A 21 0.86 -8.26 5.52
N ASN A 22 0.53 -8.61 4.29
CA ASN A 22 -0.47 -7.87 3.51
C ASN A 22 -1.85 -8.43 3.78
N GLU A 23 -2.74 -7.53 4.22
CA GLU A 23 -4.12 -7.81 4.63
C GLU A 23 -5.15 -7.31 3.59
N ALA A 24 -4.76 -7.15 2.33
CA ALA A 24 -5.65 -6.70 1.26
C ALA A 24 -6.82 -7.65 0.95
N ASP A 25 -6.78 -8.89 1.46
CA ASP A 25 -7.88 -9.85 1.41
C ASP A 25 -9.03 -9.54 2.40
N ASN A 26 -8.98 -8.38 3.07
CA ASN A 26 -10.00 -7.89 4.00
C ASN A 26 -11.31 -7.39 3.34
N GLY A 27 -11.36 -7.34 2.00
CA GLY A 27 -12.56 -6.92 1.24
C GLY A 27 -12.74 -5.41 1.09
N LEU A 28 -11.84 -4.58 1.61
CA LEU A 28 -11.90 -3.12 1.46
C LEU A 28 -11.31 -2.68 0.10
N PRO A 29 -12.10 -1.98 -0.74
CA PRO A 29 -11.63 -1.55 -2.05
C PRO A 29 -10.84 -0.23 -1.98
N ASN A 30 -9.88 -0.08 -2.90
CA ASN A 30 -9.10 1.15 -3.13
C ASN A 30 -9.96 2.22 -3.85
N LYS A 31 -10.96 2.72 -3.13
CA LYS A 31 -11.87 3.78 -3.59
C LYS A 31 -11.34 5.17 -3.26
N THR A 32 -11.89 6.17 -3.92
CA THR A 32 -11.53 7.57 -3.68
C THR A 32 -11.55 7.88 -2.18
N TYR A 33 -10.48 8.52 -1.69
CA TYR A 33 -10.18 8.89 -0.30
C TYR A 33 -9.86 7.77 0.69
N THR A 34 -9.84 6.50 0.28
CA THR A 34 -9.28 5.46 1.16
C THR A 34 -7.76 5.60 1.26
N ILE A 35 -7.21 5.24 2.42
CA ILE A 35 -5.76 5.13 2.66
C ILE A 35 -5.35 3.66 2.56
N ALA A 36 -4.21 3.40 1.95
CA ALA A 36 -3.67 2.06 1.81
C ALA A 36 -2.15 2.02 1.95
N MET A 37 -1.61 0.86 2.31
CA MET A 37 -0.17 0.68 2.50
C MET A 37 0.56 0.61 1.16
N ALA A 38 1.64 1.38 1.00
CA ALA A 38 2.56 1.20 -0.12
C ALA A 38 3.57 0.08 0.19
N ARG A 39 4.04 -0.61 -0.85
CA ARG A 39 4.96 -1.74 -0.74
C ARG A 39 5.85 -1.86 -1.97
N THR A 40 6.87 -2.72 -1.87
CA THR A 40 7.67 -3.17 -3.01
C THR A 40 6.92 -4.26 -3.81
N PRO A 41 7.50 -4.85 -4.87
CA PRO A 41 6.88 -5.98 -5.57
C PRO A 41 6.55 -7.18 -4.68
N ASP A 42 7.30 -7.39 -3.59
CA ASP A 42 6.98 -8.40 -2.58
C ASP A 42 5.66 -8.04 -1.86
N PRO A 43 4.63 -8.91 -1.89
CA PRO A 43 3.37 -8.68 -1.21
C PRO A 43 3.51 -8.29 0.25
N HIS A 44 4.45 -8.87 1.01
CA HIS A 44 4.59 -8.71 2.47
C HIS A 44 5.71 -7.73 2.86
N SER A 45 5.92 -6.69 2.03
CA SER A 45 7.01 -5.72 2.20
C SER A 45 6.58 -4.33 2.68
N ALA A 46 5.29 -4.11 2.96
CA ALA A 46 4.81 -2.84 3.48
C ALA A 46 5.46 -2.53 4.84
N SER A 47 5.84 -1.27 5.08
CA SER A 47 6.42 -0.81 6.35
C SER A 47 5.79 0.49 6.84
N SER A 48 6.33 1.66 6.48
CA SER A 48 5.80 2.97 6.94
C SER A 48 5.13 3.80 5.84
N GLN A 49 5.30 3.42 4.57
CA GLN A 49 4.76 4.20 3.46
C GLN A 49 3.29 3.87 3.24
N PHE A 50 2.51 4.91 2.95
CA PHE A 50 1.08 4.81 2.65
C PHE A 50 0.73 5.74 1.48
N PHE A 51 -0.41 5.51 0.85
CA PHE A 51 -0.98 6.40 -0.14
C PHE A 51 -2.46 6.64 0.10
N ILE A 52 -2.93 7.82 -0.28
CA ILE A 52 -4.35 8.18 -0.31
C ILE A 52 -4.83 8.09 -1.76
N ASN A 53 -5.88 7.32 -1.98
CA ASN A 53 -6.55 7.23 -3.27
C ASN A 53 -7.23 8.57 -3.61
N VAL A 54 -6.96 9.15 -4.78
CA VAL A 54 -7.59 10.40 -5.26
C VAL A 54 -8.58 10.16 -6.40
N ALA A 55 -8.81 8.88 -6.70
CA ALA A 55 -9.76 8.32 -7.66
C ALA A 55 -9.99 6.86 -7.28
N ASP A 56 -11.00 6.22 -7.86
CA ASP A 56 -11.25 4.78 -7.70
C ASP A 56 -10.21 3.96 -8.46
N ASN A 57 -9.39 3.19 -7.75
CA ASN A 57 -8.26 2.44 -8.31
C ASN A 57 -8.50 0.93 -8.20
N ASP A 58 -9.51 0.41 -8.89
CA ASP A 58 -9.93 -1.00 -8.77
C ASP A 58 -8.86 -2.02 -9.21
N PHE A 59 -7.84 -1.57 -9.96
CA PHE A 59 -6.68 -2.38 -10.33
C PHE A 59 -5.71 -2.64 -9.15
N LEU A 60 -5.84 -1.91 -8.04
CA LEU A 60 -5.04 -2.09 -6.82
C LEU A 60 -5.68 -3.08 -5.83
N ASN A 61 -6.93 -3.47 -6.05
CA ASN A 61 -7.66 -4.37 -5.15
C ASN A 61 -7.09 -5.78 -5.16
N PHE A 62 -7.20 -6.46 -4.02
CA PHE A 62 -6.91 -7.89 -3.94
C PHE A 62 -7.80 -8.68 -4.91
N ARG A 63 -7.18 -9.61 -5.63
CA ARG A 63 -7.86 -10.54 -6.55
C ARG A 63 -7.51 -12.00 -6.25
N ALA A 64 -6.25 -12.25 -5.91
CA ALA A 64 -5.77 -13.60 -5.65
C ALA A 64 -4.47 -13.56 -4.84
N PRO A 65 -4.19 -14.60 -4.04
CA PRO A 65 -2.94 -14.74 -3.33
C PRO A 65 -1.81 -15.16 -4.29
N ASN A 66 -1.38 -14.26 -5.19
CA ASN A 66 -0.15 -14.39 -5.97
C ASN A 66 0.52 -13.02 -6.20
N SER A 67 1.76 -13.01 -6.71
CA SER A 67 2.58 -11.79 -6.86
C SER A 67 1.90 -10.67 -7.65
N GLN A 68 1.00 -10.99 -8.58
CA GLN A 68 0.29 -10.02 -9.42
C GLN A 68 -1.09 -9.64 -8.85
N GLY A 69 -1.70 -10.52 -8.07
CA GLY A 69 -3.07 -10.40 -7.57
C GLY A 69 -3.20 -9.94 -6.13
N TRP A 70 -2.10 -9.81 -5.38
CA TRP A 70 -2.17 -9.52 -3.94
C TRP A 70 -2.72 -8.13 -3.62
N GLY A 71 -2.60 -7.17 -4.53
CA GLY A 71 -3.12 -5.81 -4.34
C GLY A 71 -2.45 -5.03 -3.21
N TYR A 72 -3.19 -4.05 -2.67
CA TYR A 72 -2.76 -3.11 -1.64
C TYR A 72 -3.83 -3.00 -0.54
N CYS A 73 -3.40 -3.17 0.70
CA CYS A 73 -4.29 -3.21 1.88
C CYS A 73 -4.81 -1.80 2.21
N VAL A 74 -6.13 -1.64 2.14
CA VAL A 74 -6.85 -0.47 2.65
C VAL A 74 -7.12 -0.64 4.14
N PHE A 75 -6.96 0.43 4.92
CA PHE A 75 -7.16 0.47 6.37
C PHE A 75 -7.69 1.82 6.86
#